data_AF-A0A843K8I4-F1
#
_entry.id   AF-A0A843K8I4-F1
#
_cell.length_a   1.000
_cell.length_b   1.000
_cell.length_c   1.000
_cell.angle_alpha   90.00
_cell.angle_beta   90.00
_cell.angle_gamma   90.00
#
_symmetry.space_group_name_H-M   'P 1'
#
loop_
_entity.id
_entity.type
_entity.pdbx_description
1 polymer ?
#
loop_
_entity_poly.entity_id
_entity_poly.type
_entity_poly.pdbx_seq_one_letter_code
_entity_poly.pdbx_strand_id
1 'polypeptide(L)'
;MDMTFEEIPEDLWDDWVWLVSPPGLVRAVEEDTQPLLNSPYQLTSTYTMNLPKVILFHMSWSCAVDESAEGVTGADNLQAPVRMDVDTALKGLLFLLRNYPLVLRWKLDADERASLAPNLWDDIQEPPELLWHIPQELEGRTLDLESVAIEFFNPFVPALRLAGVHRSVIGVISPVKSLDLVVSSLIPGVESEWREAMRMAISELERRGLIELAEDGRRRFTERGRRMVVTEPLSDCLSCRCRIEEVMEYEMGGEDD
;
A
#
# COMPACT_ATOMS: atom_id res chain seq x y z
N MET A 1 -4.75 -22.19 11.19
CA MET A 1 -3.63 -21.45 11.79
C MET A 1 -4.18 -20.84 13.05
N ASP A 2 -3.75 -21.32 14.21
CA ASP A 2 -4.06 -20.63 15.47
C ASP A 2 -3.39 -19.26 15.41
N MET A 3 -4.19 -18.20 15.39
CA MET A 3 -3.69 -16.83 15.57
C MET A 3 -3.36 -16.66 17.05
N THR A 4 -2.25 -17.23 17.50
CA THR A 4 -1.66 -16.83 18.77
C THR A 4 -1.09 -15.44 18.53
N PHE A 5 -1.79 -14.40 18.98
CA PHE A 5 -1.19 -13.08 19.13
C PHE A 5 -0.03 -13.27 20.11
N GLU A 6 1.19 -13.27 19.62
CA GLU A 6 2.37 -13.21 20.49
C GLU A 6 2.23 -11.92 21.29
N GLU A 7 2.21 -12.05 22.62
CA GLU A 7 2.05 -10.92 23.51
C GLU A 7 3.20 -9.94 23.30
N ILE A 8 2.88 -8.66 23.09
CA ILE A 8 3.90 -7.62 22.91
C ILE A 8 4.73 -7.56 24.20
N PRO A 9 6.06 -7.76 24.14
CA PRO A 9 6.90 -7.68 25.33
C PRO A 9 6.75 -6.32 26.04
N GLU A 10 6.60 -6.32 27.37
CA GLU A 10 6.41 -5.10 28.16
C GLU A 10 7.49 -4.05 27.89
N ASP A 11 8.74 -4.50 27.70
CA ASP A 11 9.85 -3.62 27.41
C ASP A 11 9.76 -2.94 26.04
N LEU A 12 8.94 -3.45 25.11
CA LEU A 12 8.71 -2.90 23.78
C LEU A 12 7.40 -2.11 23.65
N TRP A 13 6.54 -2.14 24.66
CA TRP A 13 5.18 -1.60 24.59
C TRP A 13 5.11 -0.16 24.11
N ASP A 14 5.92 0.73 24.67
CA ASP A 14 5.92 2.16 24.32
C ASP A 14 6.38 2.42 22.88
N ASP A 15 7.27 1.58 22.36
CA ASP A 15 7.72 1.66 20.97
C ASP A 15 6.67 1.06 20.02
N TRP A 16 6.00 0.00 20.44
CA TRP A 16 4.91 -0.61 19.68
C TRP A 16 3.72 0.34 19.53
N VAL A 17 3.26 0.96 20.63
CA VAL A 17 2.17 1.95 20.61
C VAL A 17 2.51 3.11 19.68
N TRP A 18 3.74 3.61 19.77
CA TRP A 18 4.22 4.65 18.88
C TRP A 18 4.29 4.15 17.43
N LEU A 19 4.74 2.93 17.17
CA LEU A 19 4.87 2.40 15.81
C LEU A 19 3.51 2.15 15.14
N VAL A 20 2.48 1.76 15.88
CA VAL A 20 1.13 1.51 15.34
C VAL A 20 0.38 2.81 15.07
N SER A 21 0.56 3.83 15.91
CA SER A 21 -0.12 5.12 15.76
C SER A 21 0.83 6.30 16.02
N PRO A 22 1.86 6.51 15.17
CA PRO A 22 2.92 7.47 15.46
C PRO A 22 2.39 8.91 15.31
N PRO A 23 2.38 9.71 16.39
CA PRO A 23 1.84 11.05 16.36
C PRO A 23 2.58 11.91 15.33
N GLY A 24 1.85 12.46 14.36
CA GLY A 24 2.42 13.36 13.36
C GLY A 24 3.33 12.72 12.31
N LEU A 25 3.50 11.39 12.30
CA LEU A 25 4.26 10.65 11.27
C LEU A 25 3.40 9.66 10.47
N VAL A 26 2.10 9.62 10.76
CA VAL A 26 1.10 9.10 9.83
C VAL A 26 0.68 10.22 8.87
N ARG A 27 0.56 9.90 7.59
CA ARG A 27 0.03 10.81 6.56
C ARG A 27 -1.22 10.20 5.96
N ALA A 28 -2.26 11.00 5.76
CA ALA A 28 -3.46 10.62 5.06
C ALA A 28 -3.67 11.57 3.88
N VAL A 29 -3.95 11.02 2.70
CA VAL A 29 -4.21 11.79 1.48
C VAL A 29 -5.54 11.31 0.91
N GLU A 30 -6.50 12.23 0.78
CA GLU A 30 -7.76 12.00 0.08
C GLU A 30 -7.55 12.27 -1.42
N GLU A 31 -7.72 11.23 -2.23
CA GLU A 31 -7.62 11.29 -3.69
C GLU A 31 -8.87 11.93 -4.31
N ASP A 32 -8.84 12.20 -5.61
CA ASP A 32 -10.02 12.71 -6.32
C ASP A 32 -11.13 11.67 -6.41
N THR A 33 -12.37 12.15 -6.28
CA THR A 33 -13.57 11.32 -6.45
C THR A 33 -13.67 10.77 -7.86
N GLN A 34 -13.81 9.45 -7.98
CA GLN A 34 -13.94 8.74 -9.26
C GLN A 34 -15.36 8.17 -9.40
N PRO A 35 -16.04 8.38 -10.55
CA PRO A 35 -17.31 7.71 -10.82
C PRO A 35 -17.08 6.21 -11.07
N LEU A 36 -17.94 5.37 -10.50
CA LEU A 36 -17.94 3.95 -10.80
C LEU A 36 -18.74 3.70 -12.09
N LEU A 37 -18.10 3.06 -13.07
CA LEU A 37 -18.64 2.81 -14.41
C LEU A 37 -20.06 2.20 -14.35
N ASN A 38 -21.01 2.76 -15.11
CA ASN A 38 -22.39 2.28 -15.24
C ASN A 38 -23.14 2.09 -13.90
N SER A 39 -22.83 2.91 -12.89
CA SER A 39 -23.50 2.87 -11.58
C SER A 39 -23.78 4.29 -11.06
N PRO A 40 -24.71 4.47 -10.10
CA PRO A 40 -24.92 5.75 -9.44
C PRO A 40 -23.85 6.06 -8.38
N TYR A 41 -22.81 5.23 -8.23
CA TYR A 41 -21.85 5.36 -7.15
C TYR A 41 -20.61 6.17 -7.55
N GLN A 42 -20.11 6.92 -6.59
CA GLN A 42 -18.84 7.63 -6.63
C GLN A 42 -17.92 7.12 -5.51
N LEU A 43 -16.62 7.06 -5.80
CA LEU A 43 -15.61 6.49 -4.94
C LEU A 43 -14.55 7.52 -4.61
N THR A 44 -14.27 7.72 -3.32
CA THR A 44 -13.18 8.59 -2.86
C THR A 44 -12.24 7.77 -1.99
N SER A 45 -11.02 7.54 -2.48
CA SER A 45 -10.00 6.77 -1.76
C SER A 45 -9.16 7.67 -0.86
N THR A 46 -8.93 7.27 0.38
CA THR A 46 -8.01 7.90 1.33
C THR A 46 -6.87 6.94 1.63
N TYR A 47 -5.66 7.29 1.17
CA TYR A 47 -4.44 6.52 1.42
C TYR A 47 -3.81 6.97 2.72
N THR A 48 -3.50 6.03 3.60
CA THR A 48 -2.86 6.27 4.89
C THR A 48 -1.51 5.57 4.93
N MET A 49 -0.46 6.34 5.26
CA MET A 49 0.93 5.91 5.25
C MET A 49 1.55 6.09 6.63
N ASN A 50 2.09 5.03 7.19
CA ASN A 50 2.85 5.03 8.44
C ASN A 50 4.35 5.09 8.10
N LEU A 51 4.92 6.31 8.12
CA LEU A 51 6.29 6.54 7.63
C LEU A 51 7.36 5.74 8.41
N PRO A 52 7.32 5.64 9.75
CA PRO A 52 8.22 4.75 10.49
C PRO A 52 8.17 3.30 9.99
N LYS A 53 6.96 2.74 9.82
CA LYS A 53 6.83 1.37 9.30
C LYS A 53 7.31 1.24 7.86
N VAL A 54 7.11 2.24 7.00
CA VAL A 54 7.64 2.23 5.62
C VAL A 54 9.17 2.12 5.63
N ILE A 55 9.85 2.87 6.52
CA ILE A 55 11.31 2.81 6.67
C ILE A 55 11.74 1.42 7.12
N LEU A 56 11.14 0.90 8.21
CA LEU A 56 11.49 -0.43 8.73
C LEU A 56 11.17 -1.53 7.71
N PHE A 57 10.07 -1.41 6.97
CA PHE A 57 9.67 -2.38 5.95
C PHE A 57 10.72 -2.43 4.84
N HIS A 58 11.12 -1.27 4.34
CA HIS A 58 12.12 -1.18 3.30
C HIS A 58 13.49 -1.66 3.79
N MET A 59 13.90 -1.30 5.02
CA MET A 59 15.16 -1.80 5.60
C MET A 59 15.15 -3.33 5.70
N SER A 60 14.07 -3.92 6.22
CA SER A 60 13.94 -5.37 6.39
C SER A 60 14.05 -6.09 5.05
N TRP A 61 13.41 -5.54 4.01
CA TRP A 61 13.48 -6.09 2.66
C TRP A 61 14.88 -5.96 2.04
N SER A 62 15.55 -4.82 2.23
CA SER A 62 16.92 -4.62 1.75
C SER A 62 17.92 -5.57 2.42
N CYS A 63 17.73 -5.89 3.71
CA CYS A 63 18.54 -6.89 4.41
C CYS A 63 18.42 -8.29 3.78
N ALA A 64 17.25 -8.65 3.25
CA ALA A 64 17.01 -9.94 2.60
C ALA A 64 17.61 -10.04 1.18
N VAL A 65 17.85 -8.91 0.50
CA VAL A 65 18.32 -8.87 -0.90
C VAL A 65 19.85 -8.81 -1.01
N ASP A 66 20.56 -8.21 -0.04
CA ASP A 66 22.02 -8.06 -0.09
C ASP A 66 22.80 -9.39 0.14
N GLU A 67 22.12 -10.51 0.43
CA GLU A 67 22.72 -11.85 0.46
C GLU A 67 22.70 -12.54 -0.91
N SER A 68 23.60 -12.13 -1.83
CA SER A 68 24.13 -13.07 -2.83
C SER A 68 25.47 -12.64 -3.44
N ALA A 69 26.57 -12.90 -2.73
CA ALA A 69 27.79 -13.39 -3.38
C ALA A 69 27.89 -14.92 -3.33
N GLU A 70 27.16 -15.61 -2.42
CA GLU A 70 27.26 -17.07 -2.23
C GLU A 70 25.92 -17.77 -1.95
N GLY A 71 24.84 -17.36 -2.62
CA GLY A 71 23.71 -18.27 -2.90
C GLY A 71 22.91 -18.88 -1.73
N VAL A 72 23.05 -18.41 -0.49
CA VAL A 72 22.18 -18.81 0.62
C VAL A 72 21.10 -17.75 0.78
N THR A 73 19.99 -17.92 0.07
CA THR A 73 18.75 -17.18 0.36
C THR A 73 18.09 -17.82 1.56
N GLY A 74 18.08 -17.17 2.73
CA GLY A 74 17.26 -17.68 3.83
C GLY A 74 17.58 -17.26 5.27
N ALA A 75 18.52 -16.37 5.54
CA ALA A 75 18.65 -15.80 6.88
C ALA A 75 18.14 -14.35 6.86
N ASP A 76 17.05 -14.06 7.57
CA ASP A 76 16.61 -12.68 7.86
C ASP A 76 17.67 -11.97 8.72
N ASN A 77 18.79 -11.58 8.12
CA ASN A 77 19.87 -10.89 8.79
C ASN A 77 19.54 -9.41 8.91
N LEU A 78 18.57 -9.10 9.78
CA LEU A 78 18.16 -7.75 10.09
C LEU A 78 19.30 -6.90 10.70
N GLN A 79 20.47 -7.45 11.01
CA GLN A 79 21.62 -6.67 11.47
C GLN A 79 22.56 -6.25 10.33
N ALA A 80 22.32 -6.68 9.10
CA ALA A 80 23.08 -6.24 7.94
C ALA A 80 22.92 -4.72 7.71
N PRO A 81 24.03 -3.94 7.59
CA PRO A 81 23.94 -2.51 7.29
C PRO A 81 23.41 -2.25 5.88
N VAL A 82 22.33 -1.48 5.78
CA VAL A 82 21.66 -1.10 4.53
C VAL A 82 21.68 0.40 4.32
N ARG A 83 21.69 0.82 3.05
CA ARG A 83 21.49 2.24 2.72
C ARG A 83 20.04 2.59 3.01
N MET A 84 19.83 3.46 4.00
CA MET A 84 18.51 4.00 4.31
C MET A 84 18.62 5.48 4.62
N ASP A 85 18.67 6.30 3.59
CA ASP A 85 18.56 7.76 3.68
C ASP A 85 17.13 8.21 3.35
N VAL A 86 16.83 9.50 3.52
CA VAL A 86 15.50 10.07 3.26
C VAL A 86 15.05 9.81 1.82
N ASP A 87 15.96 9.92 0.84
CA ASP A 87 15.63 9.69 -0.58
C ASP A 87 15.30 8.21 -0.83
N THR A 88 16.01 7.30 -0.18
CA THR A 88 15.76 5.85 -0.26
C THR A 88 14.41 5.51 0.37
N ALA A 89 14.10 6.07 1.54
CA ALA A 89 12.81 5.86 2.18
C ALA A 89 11.64 6.42 1.34
N LEU A 90 11.79 7.61 0.74
CA LEU A 90 10.80 8.20 -0.17
C LEU A 90 10.63 7.37 -1.45
N LYS A 91 11.72 6.81 -2.01
CA LYS A 91 11.64 5.89 -3.15
C LYS A 91 10.93 4.59 -2.79
N GLY A 92 11.15 4.06 -1.60
CA GLY A 92 10.40 2.91 -1.08
C GLY A 92 8.91 3.20 -0.98
N LEU A 93 8.55 4.37 -0.42
CA LEU A 93 7.15 4.81 -0.37
C LEU A 93 6.54 4.96 -1.77
N LEU A 94 7.27 5.56 -2.71
CA LEU A 94 6.83 5.67 -4.10
C LEU A 94 6.59 4.29 -4.73
N PHE A 95 7.48 3.33 -4.48
CA PHE A 95 7.32 1.96 -4.94
C PHE A 95 6.06 1.31 -4.37
N LEU A 96 5.80 1.45 -3.06
CA LEU A 96 4.60 0.91 -2.42
C LEU A 96 3.32 1.54 -2.99
N LEU A 97 3.25 2.86 -3.09
CA LEU A 97 2.07 3.57 -3.63
C LEU A 97 1.76 3.17 -5.07
N ARG A 98 2.79 2.97 -5.91
CA ARG A 98 2.59 2.51 -7.30
C ARG A 98 2.05 1.09 -7.37
N ASN A 99 2.46 0.22 -6.46
CA ASN A 99 2.17 -1.20 -6.55
C ASN A 99 0.90 -1.61 -5.82
N TYR A 100 0.39 -0.80 -4.90
CA TYR A 100 -0.83 -1.10 -4.15
C TYR A 100 -1.90 -0.06 -4.47
N PRO A 101 -2.61 -0.19 -5.60
CA PRO A 101 -3.77 0.65 -5.90
C PRO A 101 -5.03 0.14 -5.19
N LEU A 102 -6.09 0.95 -5.24
CA LEU A 102 -7.44 0.50 -4.91
C LEU A 102 -7.97 -0.29 -6.10
N VAL A 103 -8.46 -1.50 -5.84
CA VAL A 103 -8.95 -2.43 -6.86
C VAL A 103 -10.42 -2.73 -6.60
N LEU A 104 -11.23 -2.61 -7.64
CA LEU A 104 -12.61 -3.02 -7.65
C LEU A 104 -12.73 -4.32 -8.42
N ARG A 105 -13.39 -5.31 -7.85
CA ARG A 105 -13.63 -6.59 -8.50
C ARG A 105 -15.00 -7.16 -8.19
N TRP A 106 -15.47 -8.03 -9.07
CA TRP A 106 -16.63 -8.85 -8.80
C TRP A 106 -16.34 -9.87 -7.69
N LYS A 107 -17.31 -10.07 -6.79
CA LYS A 107 -17.33 -11.18 -5.84
C LYS A 107 -17.77 -12.44 -6.57
N LEU A 108 -16.80 -13.07 -7.22
CA LEU A 108 -16.98 -14.35 -7.91
C LEU A 108 -16.30 -15.46 -7.12
N ASP A 109 -16.89 -16.65 -7.15
CA ASP A 109 -16.24 -17.85 -6.64
C ASP A 109 -15.09 -18.31 -7.56
N ALA A 110 -14.37 -19.36 -7.16
CA ALA A 110 -13.21 -19.82 -7.91
C ALA A 110 -13.60 -20.40 -9.29
N ASP A 111 -14.74 -21.06 -9.39
CA ASP A 111 -15.19 -21.75 -10.60
C ASP A 111 -15.70 -20.73 -11.63
N GLU A 112 -16.47 -19.73 -11.18
CA GLU A 112 -16.90 -18.60 -11.99
C GLU A 112 -15.69 -17.84 -12.55
N ARG A 113 -14.70 -17.50 -11.72
CA ARG A 113 -13.49 -16.80 -12.18
C ARG A 113 -12.71 -17.62 -13.21
N ALA A 114 -12.62 -18.94 -13.03
CA ALA A 114 -11.92 -19.82 -13.96
C ALA A 114 -12.63 -19.93 -15.31
N SER A 115 -13.96 -19.72 -15.34
CA SER A 115 -14.78 -19.74 -16.55
C SER A 115 -14.65 -18.48 -17.42
N LEU A 116 -14.16 -17.36 -16.87
CA LEU A 116 -13.95 -16.11 -17.61
C LEU A 116 -12.81 -16.25 -18.62
N ALA A 117 -13.02 -15.73 -19.83
CA ALA A 117 -11.97 -15.65 -20.84
C ALA A 117 -10.83 -14.70 -20.38
N PRO A 118 -9.62 -14.84 -20.96
CA PRO A 118 -8.59 -13.83 -20.83
C PRO A 118 -9.11 -12.43 -21.23
N ASN A 119 -8.68 -11.39 -20.53
CA ASN A 119 -9.16 -10.03 -20.69
C ASN A 119 -8.01 -9.01 -20.76
N LEU A 120 -8.32 -7.72 -20.90
CA LEU A 120 -7.30 -6.66 -21.01
C LEU A 120 -6.31 -6.65 -19.84
N TRP A 121 -6.73 -7.08 -18.64
CA TRP A 121 -5.87 -7.12 -17.46
C TRP A 121 -4.74 -8.16 -17.57
N ASP A 122 -4.87 -9.16 -18.44
CA ASP A 122 -3.80 -10.13 -18.71
C ASP A 122 -2.56 -9.45 -19.35
N ASP A 123 -2.78 -8.43 -20.18
CA ASP A 123 -1.72 -7.77 -20.94
C ASP A 123 -1.04 -6.62 -20.18
N ILE A 124 -1.71 -6.08 -19.16
CA ILE A 124 -1.18 -4.96 -18.36
C ILE A 124 -0.01 -5.43 -17.51
N GLN A 125 1.14 -4.76 -17.65
CA GLN A 125 2.36 -5.09 -16.91
C GLN A 125 2.61 -4.14 -15.73
N GLU A 126 2.10 -2.91 -15.81
CA GLU A 126 2.27 -1.88 -14.79
C GLU A 126 0.90 -1.33 -14.36
N PRO A 127 0.71 -1.01 -13.06
CA PRO A 127 -0.53 -0.41 -12.59
C PRO A 127 -0.89 0.88 -13.33
N PRO A 128 -2.06 0.97 -14.00
CA PRO A 128 -2.49 2.19 -14.67
C PRO A 128 -2.97 3.24 -13.65
N GLU A 129 -2.95 4.52 -14.02
CA GLU A 129 -3.50 5.60 -13.17
C GLU A 129 -4.98 5.37 -12.85
N LEU A 130 -5.77 5.13 -13.89
CA LEU A 130 -7.16 4.74 -13.80
C LEU A 130 -7.48 3.85 -15.00
N LEU A 131 -8.09 2.71 -14.75
CA LEU A 131 -8.65 1.89 -15.82
C LEU A 131 -9.90 1.17 -15.34
N TRP A 132 -10.96 1.27 -16.14
CA TRP A 132 -12.18 0.51 -15.99
C TRP A 132 -12.30 -0.49 -17.13
N HIS A 133 -12.59 -1.74 -16.81
CA HIS A 133 -12.85 -2.78 -17.78
C HIS A 133 -13.77 -3.84 -17.18
N ILE A 134 -14.94 -4.03 -17.78
CA ILE A 134 -15.87 -5.10 -17.43
C ILE A 134 -15.65 -6.23 -18.44
N PRO A 135 -15.32 -7.46 -18.01
CA PRO A 135 -15.27 -8.62 -18.91
C PRO A 135 -16.60 -8.83 -19.62
N GLN A 136 -16.55 -9.25 -20.89
CA GLN A 136 -17.74 -9.37 -21.74
C GLN A 136 -18.81 -10.30 -21.13
N GLU A 137 -18.40 -11.37 -20.45
CA GLU A 137 -19.29 -12.33 -19.80
C GLU A 137 -20.03 -11.75 -18.59
N LEU A 138 -19.57 -10.61 -18.08
CA LEU A 138 -20.14 -9.89 -16.95
C LEU A 138 -20.84 -8.58 -17.38
N GLU A 139 -20.80 -8.25 -18.68
CA GLU A 139 -21.56 -7.11 -19.22
C GLU A 139 -23.06 -7.30 -18.97
N GLY A 140 -23.71 -6.25 -18.49
CA GLY A 140 -25.13 -6.27 -18.14
C GLY A 140 -25.46 -6.82 -16.74
N ARG A 141 -24.48 -7.33 -15.99
CA ARG A 141 -24.67 -7.56 -14.54
C ARG A 141 -24.73 -6.21 -13.82
N THR A 142 -25.65 -6.09 -12.86
CA THR A 142 -25.78 -4.89 -12.03
C THR A 142 -24.57 -4.74 -11.13
N LEU A 143 -23.95 -3.56 -11.15
CA LEU A 143 -22.87 -3.18 -10.23
C LEU A 143 -23.48 -2.62 -8.94
N ASP A 144 -23.66 -3.50 -7.95
CA ASP A 144 -24.08 -3.12 -6.60
C ASP A 144 -23.01 -3.48 -5.55
N LEU A 145 -23.15 -2.94 -4.34
CA LEU A 145 -22.18 -3.15 -3.26
C LEU A 145 -22.17 -4.59 -2.72
N GLU A 146 -23.24 -5.35 -2.98
CA GLU A 146 -23.33 -6.75 -2.58
C GLU A 146 -22.49 -7.63 -3.50
N SER A 147 -22.45 -7.33 -4.80
CA SER A 147 -21.73 -8.07 -5.84
C SER A 147 -20.29 -7.60 -6.07
N VAL A 148 -19.92 -6.41 -5.60
CA VAL A 148 -18.57 -5.84 -5.76
C VAL A 148 -17.77 -5.92 -4.47
N ALA A 149 -16.48 -6.24 -4.59
CA ALA A 149 -15.47 -6.06 -3.56
C ALA A 149 -14.56 -4.90 -3.93
N ILE A 150 -14.31 -4.02 -2.96
CA ILE A 150 -13.32 -2.95 -3.05
C ILE A 150 -12.17 -3.32 -2.12
N GLU A 151 -11.00 -3.51 -2.69
CA GLU A 151 -9.84 -4.08 -2.00
C GLU A 151 -8.58 -3.28 -2.28
N PHE A 152 -7.59 -3.46 -1.42
CA PHE A 152 -6.31 -2.77 -1.48
C PHE A 152 -5.18 -3.78 -1.67
N PHE A 153 -4.78 -4.04 -2.91
CA PHE A 153 -3.75 -5.01 -3.23
C PHE A 153 -3.16 -4.78 -4.63
N ASN A 154 -2.04 -5.44 -4.92
CA ASN A 154 -1.46 -5.45 -6.27
C ASN A 154 -2.07 -6.59 -7.10
N PRO A 155 -2.98 -6.34 -8.07
CA PRO A 155 -3.58 -7.41 -8.85
C PRO A 155 -2.63 -7.99 -9.91
N PHE A 156 -1.47 -7.37 -10.12
CA PHE A 156 -0.52 -7.73 -11.16
C PHE A 156 0.57 -8.69 -10.70
N VAL A 157 0.57 -9.07 -9.41
CA VAL A 157 1.51 -10.05 -8.86
C VAL A 157 1.32 -11.42 -9.55
N PRO A 158 2.40 -12.06 -10.03
CA PRO A 158 2.29 -13.31 -10.80
C PRO A 158 1.45 -14.41 -10.14
N ALA A 159 1.56 -14.58 -8.83
CA ALA A 159 0.77 -15.57 -8.09
C ALA A 159 -0.75 -15.32 -8.18
N LEU A 160 -1.19 -14.06 -8.13
CA LEU A 160 -2.60 -13.69 -8.26
C LEU A 160 -3.09 -13.81 -9.70
N ARG A 161 -2.21 -13.55 -10.69
CA ARG A 161 -2.52 -13.82 -12.10
C ARG A 161 -2.74 -15.30 -12.37
N LEU A 162 -1.89 -16.17 -11.81
CA LEU A 162 -2.05 -17.63 -11.93
C LEU A 162 -3.37 -18.11 -11.30
N ALA A 163 -3.84 -17.44 -10.26
CA ALA A 163 -5.14 -17.69 -9.62
C ALA A 163 -6.33 -17.06 -10.37
N GLY A 164 -6.11 -16.33 -11.46
CA GLY A 164 -7.15 -15.68 -12.25
C GLY A 164 -7.86 -14.52 -11.55
N VAL A 165 -7.27 -13.95 -10.49
CA VAL A 165 -7.91 -12.89 -9.69
C VAL A 165 -8.19 -11.63 -10.52
N HIS A 166 -7.25 -11.26 -11.40
CA HIS A 166 -7.38 -10.11 -12.31
C HIS A 166 -8.56 -10.25 -13.27
N ARG A 167 -9.04 -11.47 -13.55
CA ARG A 167 -10.21 -11.68 -14.41
C ARG A 167 -11.50 -11.14 -13.80
N SER A 168 -11.57 -11.05 -12.48
CA SER A 168 -12.70 -10.45 -11.76
C SER A 168 -12.61 -8.93 -11.62
N VAL A 169 -11.49 -8.31 -12.00
CA VAL A 169 -11.25 -6.87 -11.80
C VAL A 169 -12.12 -6.05 -12.75
N ILE A 170 -12.87 -5.12 -12.14
CA ILE A 170 -13.70 -4.10 -12.80
C ILE A 170 -12.87 -2.85 -13.04
N GLY A 171 -12.04 -2.47 -12.06
CA GLY A 171 -11.20 -1.30 -12.20
C GLY A 171 -10.10 -1.17 -11.18
N VAL A 172 -9.14 -0.33 -11.52
CA VAL A 172 -7.98 0.02 -10.71
C VAL A 172 -7.91 1.54 -10.61
N ILE A 173 -7.78 2.05 -9.39
CA ILE A 173 -7.65 3.47 -9.07
C ILE A 173 -6.31 3.68 -8.35
N SER A 174 -5.35 4.29 -9.03
CA SER A 174 -4.04 4.63 -8.45
C SER A 174 -4.11 5.91 -7.59
N PRO A 175 -3.24 6.03 -6.57
CA PRO A 175 -3.19 7.20 -5.70
C PRO A 175 -2.43 8.38 -6.33
N VAL A 176 -2.98 8.99 -7.39
CA VAL A 176 -2.29 10.00 -8.19
C VAL A 176 -1.77 11.17 -7.36
N LYS A 177 -2.57 11.75 -6.46
CA LYS A 177 -2.12 12.87 -5.61
C LYS A 177 -0.99 12.44 -4.68
N SER A 178 -1.12 11.26 -4.06
CA SER A 178 -0.07 10.74 -3.18
C SER A 178 1.23 10.50 -3.95
N LEU A 179 1.15 9.98 -5.17
CA LEU A 179 2.30 9.79 -6.06
C LEU A 179 2.98 11.12 -6.37
N ASP A 180 2.21 12.13 -6.76
CA ASP A 180 2.73 13.46 -7.10
C ASP A 180 3.42 14.13 -5.90
N LEU A 181 2.85 14.02 -4.71
CA LEU A 181 3.45 14.54 -3.47
C LEU A 181 4.81 13.87 -3.18
N VAL A 182 4.90 12.55 -3.31
CA VAL A 182 6.16 11.82 -3.09
C VAL A 182 7.20 12.15 -4.16
N VAL A 183 6.80 12.19 -5.43
CA VAL A 183 7.69 12.55 -6.56
C VAL A 183 8.24 13.97 -6.37
N SER A 184 7.38 14.92 -6.02
CA SER A 184 7.79 16.31 -5.74
C SER A 184 8.79 16.40 -4.59
N SER A 185 8.64 15.54 -3.58
CA SER A 185 9.52 15.48 -2.40
C SER A 185 10.93 14.93 -2.68
N LEU A 186 11.12 14.28 -3.83
CA LEU A 186 12.41 13.78 -4.32
C LEU A 186 13.19 14.85 -5.11
N ILE A 187 12.59 15.99 -5.43
CA ILE A 187 13.26 17.07 -6.17
C ILE A 187 14.23 17.80 -5.23
N PRO A 188 15.55 17.83 -5.53
CA PRO A 188 16.52 18.52 -4.69
C PRO A 188 16.23 20.01 -4.54
N GLY A 189 16.33 20.53 -3.31
CA GLY A 189 16.14 21.94 -3.00
C GLY A 189 14.69 22.39 -2.87
N VAL A 190 13.72 21.50 -3.09
CA VAL A 190 12.29 21.78 -2.84
C VAL A 190 11.97 21.51 -1.37
N GLU A 191 11.34 22.48 -0.72
CA GLU A 191 10.78 22.29 0.62
C GLU A 191 9.62 21.30 0.55
N SER A 192 9.67 20.25 1.38
CA SER A 192 8.65 19.20 1.40
C SER A 192 8.40 18.74 2.83
N GLU A 193 7.14 18.82 3.24
CA GLU A 193 6.66 18.29 4.52
C GLU A 193 6.85 16.76 4.61
N TRP A 194 6.79 16.05 3.49
CA TRP A 194 6.99 14.60 3.45
C TRP A 194 8.46 14.24 3.62
N ARG A 195 9.35 15.02 3.01
CA ARG A 195 10.79 14.89 3.22
C ARG A 195 11.16 15.15 4.67
N GLU A 196 10.59 16.19 5.28
CA GLU A 196 10.78 16.49 6.70
C GLU A 196 10.20 15.38 7.58
N ALA A 197 8.98 14.92 7.33
CA ALA A 197 8.35 13.86 8.10
C ALA A 197 9.14 12.54 8.03
N MET A 198 9.65 12.19 6.85
CA MET A 198 10.48 10.99 6.67
C MET A 198 11.82 11.12 7.41
N ARG A 199 12.44 12.31 7.37
CA ARG A 199 13.64 12.62 8.17
C ARG A 199 13.36 12.49 9.67
N MET A 200 12.26 13.08 10.15
CA MET A 200 11.84 12.98 11.55
C MET A 200 11.60 11.53 11.95
N ALA A 201 10.95 10.73 11.10
CA ALA A 201 10.72 9.32 11.36
C ALA A 201 12.03 8.53 11.49
N ILE A 202 13.01 8.74 10.60
CA ILE A 202 14.34 8.11 10.73
C ILE A 202 15.02 8.52 12.03
N SER A 203 15.06 9.81 12.35
CA SER A 203 15.68 10.31 13.58
C SER A 203 15.01 9.76 14.84
N GLU A 204 13.68 9.60 14.82
CA GLU A 204 12.93 9.06 15.94
C GLU A 204 13.16 7.56 16.12
N LEU A 205 13.29 6.80 15.03
CA LEU A 205 13.69 5.38 15.06
C LEU A 205 15.09 5.20 15.67
N GLU A 206 16.02 6.10 15.35
CA GLU A 206 17.37 6.13 15.96
C GLU A 206 17.30 6.50 17.45
N ARG A 207 16.53 7.55 17.81
CA ARG A 207 16.37 8.00 19.19
C ARG A 207 15.78 6.93 20.10
N ARG A 208 14.87 6.11 19.57
CA ARG A 208 14.27 4.95 20.25
C ARG A 208 15.17 3.72 20.28
N GLY A 209 16.33 3.79 19.60
CA GLY A 209 17.27 2.68 19.53
C GLY A 209 16.70 1.48 18.78
N LEU A 210 15.81 1.69 17.81
CA LEU A 210 15.32 0.62 16.93
C LEU A 210 16.27 0.42 15.73
N ILE A 211 16.91 1.49 15.28
CA ILE A 211 17.96 1.45 14.27
C ILE A 211 19.16 2.25 14.74
N GLU A 212 20.32 2.00 14.14
CA GLU A 212 21.56 2.73 14.42
C GLU A 212 22.41 2.91 13.17
N LEU A 213 23.29 3.91 13.19
CA LEU A 213 24.34 4.09 12.18
C LEU A 213 25.48 3.11 12.45
N ALA A 214 25.83 2.33 11.43
CA ALA A 214 27.02 1.50 11.42
C ALA A 214 28.28 2.33 11.11
N GLU A 215 29.46 1.72 11.29
CA GLU A 215 30.77 2.38 11.07
C GLU A 215 30.97 2.87 9.63
N ASP A 216 30.31 2.23 8.66
CA ASP A 216 30.36 2.59 7.25
C ASP A 216 29.33 3.66 6.83
N GLY A 217 28.59 4.22 7.80
CA GLY A 217 27.57 5.25 7.58
C GLY A 217 26.22 4.72 7.07
N ARG A 218 26.07 3.40 6.87
CA ARG A 218 24.78 2.76 6.61
C ARG A 218 23.98 2.57 7.90
N ARG A 219 22.71 2.19 7.79
CA ARG A 219 21.85 1.92 8.94
C ARG A 219 21.61 0.43 9.10
N ARG A 220 21.51 -0.05 10.33
CA ARG A 220 21.10 -1.43 10.65
C ARG A 220 20.08 -1.43 11.78
N PHE A 221 19.35 -2.53 11.93
CA PHE A 221 18.52 -2.71 13.12
C PHE A 221 19.40 -2.99 14.33
N THR A 222 18.99 -2.46 15.48
CA THR A 222 19.53 -2.90 16.77
C THR A 222 18.86 -4.23 17.16
N GLU A 223 19.33 -4.87 18.25
CA GLU A 223 18.62 -6.03 18.79
C GLU A 223 17.18 -5.71 19.20
N ARG A 224 16.94 -4.49 19.71
CA ARG A 224 15.59 -4.01 20.07
C ARG A 224 14.72 -3.82 18.83
N GLY A 225 15.26 -3.22 17.77
CA GLY A 225 14.57 -3.06 16.49
C GLY A 225 14.24 -4.39 15.83
N ARG A 226 15.17 -5.35 15.87
CA ARG A 226 14.95 -6.71 15.38
C ARG A 226 13.75 -7.36 16.07
N ARG A 227 13.72 -7.32 17.41
CA ARG A 227 12.59 -7.84 18.20
C ARG A 227 11.28 -7.12 17.86
N MET A 228 11.32 -5.80 17.71
CA MET A 228 10.13 -5.01 17.33
C MET A 228 9.55 -5.46 15.98
N VAL A 229 10.39 -5.59 14.95
CA VAL A 229 9.94 -5.98 13.59
C VAL A 229 9.42 -7.42 13.53
N VAL A 230 9.95 -8.32 14.36
CA VAL A 230 9.43 -9.69 14.47
C VAL A 230 8.05 -9.71 15.13
N THR A 231 7.80 -8.78 16.07
CA THR A 231 6.55 -8.74 16.84
C THR A 231 5.44 -7.99 16.09
N GLU A 232 5.77 -6.89 15.41
CA GLU A 232 4.82 -6.03 14.73
C GLU A 232 4.89 -6.20 13.21
N PRO A 233 3.78 -6.60 12.54
CA PRO A 233 3.76 -6.64 11.09
C PRO A 233 4.03 -5.24 10.51
N LEU A 234 4.98 -5.18 9.59
CA LEU A 234 5.33 -3.94 8.88
C LEU A 234 4.52 -3.75 7.58
N SER A 235 3.85 -4.80 7.11
CA SER A 235 3.12 -4.81 5.84
C SER A 235 1.88 -3.91 5.82
N ASP A 236 1.37 -3.52 6.98
CA ASP A 236 0.28 -2.57 7.15
C ASP A 236 0.76 -1.09 7.13
N CYS A 237 2.02 -0.86 6.76
CA CYS A 237 2.59 0.49 6.64
C CYS A 237 1.84 1.39 5.64
N LEU A 238 1.09 0.79 4.72
CA LEU A 238 0.23 1.45 3.76
C LEU A 238 -1.16 0.83 3.83
N SER A 239 -2.19 1.66 3.90
CA SER A 239 -3.59 1.24 3.84
C SER A 239 -4.42 2.20 3.01
N CYS A 240 -5.55 1.74 2.50
CA CYS A 240 -6.51 2.56 1.79
C CYS A 240 -7.91 2.34 2.37
N ARG A 241 -8.64 3.44 2.57
CA ARG A 241 -10.07 3.42 2.86
C ARG A 241 -10.81 4.03 1.68
N CYS A 242 -11.96 3.48 1.32
CA CYS A 242 -12.78 4.04 0.25
C CYS A 242 -14.11 4.52 0.84
N ARG A 243 -14.43 5.80 0.63
CA ARG A 243 -15.79 6.31 0.81
C ARG A 243 -16.58 6.04 -0.47
N ILE A 244 -17.83 5.61 -0.31
CA ILE A 244 -18.75 5.33 -1.42
C ILE A 244 -19.97 6.22 -1.22
N GLU A 245 -20.33 6.97 -2.25
CA GLU A 245 -21.45 7.91 -2.25
C GLU A 245 -22.40 7.60 -3.41
N GLU A 246 -23.69 7.53 -3.15
CA GLU A 246 -24.72 7.37 -4.19
C GLU A 246 -25.18 8.74 -4.67
N VAL A 247 -25.01 9.02 -5.96
CA VAL A 247 -25.46 10.25 -6.59
C VAL A 247 -26.90 10.04 -7.03
N MET A 248 -27.83 10.52 -6.21
CA MET A 248 -29.23 10.63 -6.59
C MET A 248 -29.38 11.81 -7.56
N GLU A 249 -29.61 11.54 -8.84
CA GLU A 249 -30.13 12.57 -9.73
C GLU A 249 -31.54 12.93 -9.24
N TYR A 250 -31.69 14.10 -8.61
CA TYR A 250 -33.02 14.67 -8.45
C TYR A 250 -33.49 15.03 -9.86
N GLU A 251 -34.47 14.28 -10.38
CA GLU A 251 -35.28 14.74 -11.49
C GLU A 251 -35.81 16.12 -11.09
N MET A 252 -35.24 17.19 -11.66
CA MET A 252 -35.86 18.49 -11.63
C MET A 252 -37.15 18.33 -12.44
N GLY A 253 -38.21 17.93 -11.76
CA GLY A 253 -39.55 17.89 -12.30
C GLY A 253 -39.81 19.23 -12.96
N GLY A 254 -39.95 19.21 -14.27
CA GLY A 254 -40.45 20.35 -15.02
C GLY A 254 -41.83 20.67 -14.47
N GLU A 255 -41.94 21.74 -13.71
CA GLU A 255 -43.19 22.47 -13.61
C GLU A 255 -43.39 23.18 -14.94
N ASP A 256 -43.96 22.45 -15.91
CA ASP A 256 -44.80 23.05 -16.92
C ASP A 256 -46.12 23.42 -16.23
N ASP A 257 -46.31 24.71 -15.93
CA ASP A 257 -47.62 25.38 -15.85
C ASP A 257 -47.48 26.88 -16.20
#